data_AF-A0A945KIC0-F1
#
_entry.id   AF-A0A945KIC0-F1
#
_cell.length_a   1.000
_cell.length_b   1.000
_cell.length_c   1.000
_cell.angle_alpha   90.00
_cell.angle_beta   90.00
_cell.angle_gamma   90.00
#
_symmetry.space_group_name_H-M   'P 1'
#
loop_
_entity.id
_entity.type
_entity.pdbx_description
1 polymer ?
#
loop_
_entity_poly.entity_id
_entity_poly.type
_entity_poly.pdbx_seq_one_letter_code
_entity_poly.pdbx_strand_id
1 'polypeptide(L)'
;MAQINNLFEKVDIENPPKPRQRTLIAAQEDLIIACNVYKPGARNEFHYHVGTSQSFLVMKGVLTLRTKDSEDGEATERHLNEGECALIPGNQYYQLHNETDGNCMLYQVKKPGDQIVIAGKGQLNNKDYFTEGRQKETTL
;
A
#
# COMPACT_ATOMS: atom_id res chain seq x y z
N MET A 1 -20.64 -24.67 -2.76
CA MET A 1 -19.30 -24.04 -2.74
C MET A 1 -19.51 -22.57 -2.45
N ALA A 2 -18.90 -22.02 -1.40
CA ALA A 2 -19.02 -20.60 -1.09
C ALA A 2 -18.32 -19.78 -2.19
N GLN A 3 -19.05 -18.84 -2.77
CA GLN A 3 -18.57 -18.00 -3.87
C GLN A 3 -17.42 -17.10 -3.37
N ILE A 4 -16.22 -17.29 -3.92
CA ILE A 4 -15.03 -16.46 -3.66
C ILE A 4 -15.12 -15.16 -4.49
N ASN A 5 -16.28 -14.49 -4.53
CA ASN A 5 -16.52 -13.40 -5.51
C ASN A 5 -16.90 -12.04 -4.90
N ASN A 6 -16.56 -11.80 -3.63
CA ASN A 6 -16.82 -10.50 -3.00
C ASN A 6 -15.73 -9.45 -3.25
N LEU A 7 -14.65 -9.77 -3.96
CA LEU A 7 -13.53 -8.85 -4.18
C LEU A 7 -13.92 -7.69 -5.09
N PHE A 8 -14.39 -8.01 -6.30
CA PHE A 8 -14.78 -7.03 -7.31
C PHE A 8 -16.11 -6.33 -6.98
N GLU A 9 -16.94 -6.93 -6.12
CA GLU A 9 -18.11 -6.26 -5.56
C GLU A 9 -17.75 -5.17 -4.52
N LYS A 10 -16.59 -5.31 -3.87
CA LYS A 10 -16.13 -4.40 -2.80
C LYS A 10 -15.18 -3.31 -3.29
N VAL A 11 -14.62 -3.44 -4.49
CA VAL A 11 -13.57 -2.55 -5.00
C VAL A 11 -13.96 -2.03 -6.38
N ASP A 12 -14.33 -0.76 -6.44
CA ASP A 12 -14.46 -0.02 -7.69
C ASP A 12 -13.08 0.53 -8.08
N ILE A 13 -12.44 -0.14 -9.04
CA ILE A 13 -11.15 0.28 -9.59
C ILE A 13 -11.29 1.44 -10.58
N GLU A 14 -12.43 1.59 -11.24
CA GLU A 14 -12.61 2.62 -12.27
C GLU A 14 -12.84 3.99 -11.62
N ASN A 15 -13.62 4.03 -10.54
CA ASN A 15 -13.98 5.26 -9.85
C ASN A 15 -13.66 5.23 -8.34
N PRO A 16 -12.38 5.06 -7.93
CA PRO A 16 -12.05 5.03 -6.52
C PRO A 16 -12.37 6.39 -5.87
N PRO A 17 -13.00 6.41 -4.67
CA PRO A 17 -13.47 7.65 -4.04
C PRO A 17 -12.33 8.53 -3.55
N LYS A 18 -11.12 7.97 -3.38
CA LYS A 18 -9.92 8.64 -2.86
C LYS A 18 -8.74 8.41 -3.79
N PRO A 19 -7.73 9.30 -3.81
CA PRO A 19 -6.48 9.11 -4.56
C PRO A 19 -5.78 7.79 -4.19
N ARG A 20 -5.83 7.43 -2.91
CA ARG A 20 -5.46 6.11 -2.42
C ARG A 20 -6.63 5.53 -1.64
N GLN A 21 -7.18 4.43 -2.13
CA GLN A 21 -8.27 3.73 -1.48
C GLN A 21 -7.76 2.36 -1.02
N ARG A 22 -7.82 2.11 0.29
CA ARG A 22 -7.58 0.78 0.86
C ARG A 22 -8.89 0.16 1.30
N THR A 23 -9.26 -0.95 0.68
CA THR A 23 -10.46 -1.71 1.03
C THR A 23 -10.04 -3.01 1.72
N LEU A 24 -10.52 -3.20 2.96
CA LEU A 24 -10.30 -4.44 3.69
C LEU A 24 -11.15 -5.56 3.07
N ILE A 25 -10.50 -6.68 2.73
CA ILE A 25 -11.18 -7.83 2.12
C ILE A 25 -11.49 -8.87 3.19
N ALA A 26 -10.49 -9.23 3.99
CA ALA A 26 -10.59 -10.17 5.10
C ALA A 26 -9.55 -9.84 6.18
N ALA A 27 -9.86 -10.20 7.41
CA ALA A 27 -8.96 -10.08 8.55
C ALA A 27 -9.20 -11.26 9.50
N GLN A 28 -8.11 -11.85 9.97
CA GLN A 28 -8.04 -12.78 11.08
C GLN A 28 -6.92 -12.32 12.04
N GLU A 29 -6.75 -13.01 13.16
CA GLU A 29 -5.76 -12.67 14.20
C GLU A 29 -4.32 -12.59 13.66
N ASP A 30 -3.99 -13.44 12.68
CA ASP A 30 -2.65 -13.62 12.14
C ASP A 30 -2.43 -13.03 10.74
N LEU A 31 -3.51 -12.65 10.04
CA LEU A 31 -3.44 -12.22 8.65
C LEU A 31 -4.51 -11.20 8.27
N ILE A 32 -4.11 -10.17 7.54
CA ILE A 32 -5.00 -9.21 6.90
C ILE A 32 -4.78 -9.22 5.40
N ILE A 33 -5.89 -9.23 4.67
CA ILE A 33 -5.94 -9.11 3.21
C ILE A 33 -6.69 -7.82 2.86
N ALA A 34 -6.08 -7.01 2.00
CA ALA A 34 -6.70 -5.78 1.50
C ALA A 34 -6.38 -5.54 0.04
N CYS A 35 -7.22 -4.76 -0.62
CA CYS A 35 -6.92 -4.18 -1.92
C CYS A 35 -6.59 -2.71 -1.76
N ASN A 36 -5.55 -2.27 -2.46
CA ASN A 36 -5.17 -0.86 -2.52
C ASN A 36 -5.33 -0.39 -3.97
N VAL A 37 -6.09 0.67 -4.19
CA VAL A 37 -6.21 1.34 -5.49
C VAL A 37 -5.54 2.70 -5.41
N TYR A 38 -4.66 2.96 -6.36
CA TYR A 38 -3.92 4.20 -6.51
C TYR A 38 -4.34 4.86 -7.83
N LYS A 39 -4.91 6.07 -7.73
CA LYS A 39 -5.16 6.93 -8.90
C LYS A 39 -3.85 7.35 -9.59
N PRO A 40 -3.90 7.82 -10.84
CA PRO A 40 -2.75 8.45 -11.50
C PRO A 40 -2.06 9.48 -10.61
N GLY A 41 -0.74 9.38 -10.49
CA GLY A 41 0.11 10.24 -9.65
C GLY A 41 0.01 10.02 -8.14
N ALA A 42 -0.87 9.12 -7.67
CA ALA A 42 -1.04 8.91 -6.23
C ALA A 42 0.14 8.12 -5.65
N ARG A 43 0.65 8.56 -4.49
CA ARG A 43 1.71 7.88 -3.74
C ARG A 43 1.47 7.87 -2.25
N ASN A 44 2.11 6.96 -1.54
CA ASN A 44 2.23 7.06 -0.09
C ASN A 44 3.57 7.71 0.30
N GLU A 45 3.71 8.02 1.58
CA GLU A 45 4.98 8.46 2.15
C GLU A 45 5.95 7.27 2.26
N PHE A 46 7.26 7.54 2.26
CA PHE A 46 8.24 6.55 2.69
C PHE A 46 8.01 6.21 4.16
N HIS A 47 7.65 4.95 4.42
CA HIS A 47 7.41 4.45 5.76
C HIS A 47 7.75 2.97 5.85
N TYR A 48 7.84 2.46 7.06
CA TYR A 48 7.92 1.02 7.32
C TYR A 48 6.97 0.63 8.45
N HIS A 49 6.75 -0.68 8.57
CA HIS A 49 5.98 -1.25 9.67
C HIS A 49 6.92 -2.02 10.60
N VAL A 50 6.87 -1.73 11.89
CA VAL A 50 7.68 -2.44 12.89
C VAL A 50 7.09 -3.83 13.11
N GLY A 51 7.93 -4.86 12.96
CA GLY A 51 7.53 -6.25 13.22
C GLY A 51 6.48 -6.84 12.27
N THR A 52 6.14 -6.12 11.19
CA THR A 52 5.14 -6.52 10.20
C THR A 52 5.78 -6.60 8.83
N SER A 53 5.73 -7.78 8.22
CA SER A 53 5.98 -7.94 6.79
C SER A 53 4.67 -7.88 6.01
N GLN A 54 4.78 -7.49 4.75
CA GLN A 54 3.65 -7.43 3.84
C GLN A 54 4.11 -7.70 2.42
N SER A 55 3.23 -8.31 1.63
CA SER A 55 3.43 -8.51 0.20
C SER A 55 2.40 -7.73 -0.59
N PHE A 56 2.78 -7.34 -1.79
CA PHE A 56 1.92 -6.70 -2.78
C PHE A 56 2.03 -7.46 -4.10
N LEU A 57 0.89 -7.84 -4.66
CA LEU A 57 0.76 -8.33 -6.04
C LEU A 57 0.05 -7.25 -6.85
N VAL A 58 0.58 -6.90 -8.02
CA VAL A 58 -0.09 -5.98 -8.94
C VAL A 58 -1.19 -6.74 -9.68
N MET A 59 -2.45 -6.39 -9.38
CA MET A 59 -3.62 -6.98 -10.02
C MET A 59 -3.98 -6.25 -11.31
N LYS A 60 -3.69 -4.95 -11.40
CA LYS A 60 -3.97 -4.08 -12.55
C LYS A 60 -3.00 -2.89 -12.58
N GLY A 61 -2.58 -2.49 -13.78
CA GLY A 61 -1.71 -1.34 -14.02
C GLY A 61 -0.24 -1.63 -13.74
N VAL A 62 0.53 -0.57 -13.50
CA VAL A 62 1.96 -0.64 -13.17
C VAL A 62 2.20 0.12 -11.87
N LEU A 63 3.05 -0.45 -11.00
CA LEU A 63 3.44 0.15 -9.74
C LEU A 63 4.92 0.50 -9.76
N THR A 64 5.26 1.74 -9.42
CA THR A 64 6.63 2.10 -9.03
C THR A 64 6.81 1.86 -7.54
N LEU A 65 7.62 0.86 -7.20
CA LEU A 65 8.03 0.54 -5.83
C LEU A 65 9.43 1.11 -5.58
N ARG A 66 9.55 1.93 -4.54
CA ARG A 66 10.84 2.39 -4.04
C ARG A 66 11.09 1.81 -2.66
N THR A 67 12.31 1.36 -2.38
CA THR A 67 12.72 0.81 -1.08
C THR A 67 14.05 1.39 -0.64
N LYS A 68 14.26 1.56 0.67
CA LYS A 68 15.55 1.93 1.27
C LYS A 68 15.72 1.30 2.65
N ASP A 69 16.95 1.05 3.05
CA ASP A 69 17.26 0.34 4.31
C ASP A 69 17.33 1.27 5.53
N SER A 70 17.46 2.58 5.30
CA SER A 70 17.48 3.60 6.36
C SER A 70 16.85 4.90 5.88
N GLU A 71 16.58 5.83 6.82
CA GLU A 71 15.95 7.11 6.50
C GLU A 71 16.77 7.97 5.53
N ASP A 72 18.08 8.03 5.73
CA ASP A 72 19.02 8.76 4.87
C ASP A 72 19.64 7.88 3.76
N GLY A 73 19.17 6.64 3.63
CA GLY A 73 19.68 5.69 2.65
C GLY A 73 19.19 6.00 1.23
N GLU A 74 19.99 5.60 0.24
CA GLU A 74 19.64 5.68 -1.17
C GLU A 74 18.45 4.75 -1.49
N ALA A 75 17.50 5.25 -2.27
CA ALA A 75 16.33 4.48 -2.67
C ALA A 75 16.62 3.65 -3.92
N THR A 76 16.31 2.36 -3.86
CA THR A 76 16.23 1.49 -5.04
C THR A 76 14.82 1.53 -5.61
N GLU A 77 14.70 1.63 -6.93
CA GLU A 77 13.42 1.70 -7.63
C GLU A 77 13.19 0.45 -8.49
N ARG A 78 11.94 -0.03 -8.52
CA ARG A 78 11.48 -1.12 -9.38
C ARG A 78 10.08 -0.83 -9.91
N HIS A 79 9.84 -1.12 -11.18
CA HIS A 79 8.50 -1.17 -11.76
C HIS A 79 7.96 -2.60 -11.66
N LEU A 80 6.74 -2.75 -11.14
CA LEU A 80 6.03 -4.02 -11.07
C LEU A 80 4.81 -3.94 -12.00
N ASN A 81 4.74 -4.87 -12.95
CA ASN A 81 3.64 -5.02 -13.90
C ASN A 81 2.56 -5.95 -13.36
N GLU A 82 1.40 -6.01 -14.05
CA GLU A 82 0.32 -6.96 -13.75
C GLU A 82 0.85 -8.40 -13.62
N GLY A 83 0.54 -9.06 -12.50
CA GLY A 83 1.01 -10.39 -12.16
C GLY A 83 2.34 -10.45 -11.40
N GLU A 84 3.09 -9.36 -11.31
CA GLU A 84 4.33 -9.28 -10.54
C GLU A 84 4.07 -8.89 -9.08
N CYS A 85 4.94 -9.37 -8.18
CA CYS A 85 4.79 -9.13 -6.76
C CYS A 85 6.10 -8.75 -6.06
N ALA A 86 5.98 -8.15 -4.88
CA ALA A 86 7.10 -7.83 -4.00
C ALA A 86 6.75 -8.13 -2.54
N LEU A 87 7.75 -8.60 -1.80
CA LEU A 87 7.75 -8.67 -0.35
C LEU A 87 8.45 -7.44 0.21
N ILE A 88 7.80 -6.78 1.16
CA ILE A 88 8.39 -5.75 2.02
C ILE A 88 8.63 -6.39 3.39
N PRO A 89 9.89 -6.64 3.77
CA PRO A 89 10.24 -7.09 5.11
C PRO A 89 9.84 -6.06 6.18
N GLY A 90 9.69 -6.52 7.41
CA GLY A 90 9.53 -5.60 8.54
C GLY A 90 10.77 -4.70 8.68
N ASN A 91 10.56 -3.47 9.11
CA ASN A 91 11.61 -2.45 9.27
C ASN A 91 12.30 -1.96 7.99
N GLN A 92 11.75 -2.23 6.80
CA GLN A 92 12.24 -1.66 5.54
C GLN A 92 11.36 -0.52 5.06
N TYR A 93 11.96 0.64 4.78
CA TYR A 93 11.22 1.78 4.22
C TYR A 93 10.80 1.46 2.78
N TYR A 94 9.55 1.77 2.47
CA TYR A 94 9.03 1.63 1.13
C TYR A 94 8.08 2.77 0.76
N GLN A 95 7.97 3.02 -0.54
CA GLN A 95 6.97 3.88 -1.16
C GLN A 95 6.34 3.14 -2.34
N LEU A 96 5.02 3.26 -2.44
CA LEU A 96 4.19 2.80 -3.55
C LEU A 96 3.70 4.04 -4.29
N HIS A 97 4.03 4.16 -5.57
CA HIS A 97 3.64 5.27 -6.44
C HIS A 97 3.05 4.72 -7.74
N ASN A 98 1.87 5.20 -8.10
CA ASN A 98 1.35 5.02 -9.46
C ASN A 98 1.74 6.23 -10.31
N GLU A 99 2.77 6.09 -11.14
CA GLU A 99 3.27 7.15 -12.04
C GLU A 99 2.61 7.13 -13.43
N THR A 100 1.65 6.23 -13.63
CA THR A 100 0.95 6.07 -14.91
C THR A 100 -0.34 6.88 -14.97
N ASP A 101 -0.92 6.98 -16.16
CA ASP A 101 -2.20 7.67 -16.41
C ASP A 101 -3.45 6.81 -16.10
N GLY A 102 -3.27 5.53 -15.78
CA GLY A 102 -4.35 4.61 -15.41
C GLY A 102 -4.39 4.33 -13.90
N ASN A 103 -5.50 3.77 -13.40
CA ASN A 103 -5.56 3.31 -12.01
C ASN A 103 -4.69 2.05 -11.82
N CYS A 104 -4.00 1.97 -10.68
CA CYS A 104 -3.19 0.81 -10.29
C CYS A 104 -3.82 0.12 -9.08
N MET A 105 -4.01 -1.20 -9.16
CA MET A 105 -4.62 -2.00 -8.09
C MET A 105 -3.65 -3.05 -7.58
N LEU A 106 -3.49 -3.08 -6.26
CA LEU A 106 -2.61 -3.99 -5.55
C LEU A 106 -3.44 -4.90 -4.64
N TYR A 107 -3.14 -6.19 -4.65
CA TYR A 107 -3.57 -7.13 -3.64
C TYR A 107 -2.50 -7.22 -2.55
N GLN A 108 -2.87 -6.86 -1.33
CA GLN A 108 -1.98 -6.81 -0.16
C GLN A 108 -2.29 -7.95 0.79
N VAL A 109 -1.25 -8.69 1.17
CA VAL A 109 -1.29 -9.61 2.31
C VAL A 109 -0.32 -9.10 3.36
N LYS A 110 -0.78 -8.91 4.59
CA LYS A 110 0.07 -8.44 5.69
C LYS A 110 -0.19 -9.21 6.97
N LYS A 111 0.86 -9.40 7.77
CA LYS A 111 0.71 -9.80 9.16
C LYS A 111 0.15 -8.62 9.97
N PRO A 112 -0.78 -8.82 10.92
CA PRO A 112 -1.19 -7.77 11.84
C PRO A 112 -0.03 -7.35 12.76
N GLY A 113 0.16 -6.05 12.93
CA GLY A 113 1.15 -5.45 13.83
C GLY A 113 0.99 -3.93 13.86
N ASP A 114 1.52 -3.31 14.92
CA ASP A 114 0.85 -2.16 15.54
C ASP A 114 1.47 -0.78 15.30
N GLN A 115 2.59 -0.69 14.58
CA GLN A 115 3.37 0.56 14.55
C GLN A 115 3.92 0.89 13.16
N ILE A 116 3.62 2.11 12.71
CA ILE A 116 4.11 2.69 11.46
C ILE A 116 5.15 3.74 11.80
N VAL A 117 6.29 3.72 11.11
CA VAL A 117 7.33 4.76 11.23
C VAL A 117 7.49 5.44 9.89
N ILE A 118 7.44 6.76 9.87
CA ILE A 118 7.50 7.59 8.65
C ILE A 118 8.77 8.41 8.69
N ALA A 119 9.48 8.42 7.57
CA ALA A 119 10.69 9.23 7.42
C ALA A 119 10.37 10.72 7.72
N GLY A 120 11.17 11.34 8.57
CA GLY A 120 11.05 12.74 8.98
C GLY A 120 9.89 13.05 9.93
N LYS A 121 9.02 12.08 10.26
CA LYS A 121 7.84 12.28 11.11
C LYS A 121 7.78 11.35 12.33
N GLY A 122 8.72 10.41 12.45
CA GLY A 122 8.83 9.51 13.60
C GLY A 122 7.77 8.42 13.64
N GLN A 123 7.57 7.85 14.84
CA GLN A 123 6.69 6.71 15.08
C GLN A 123 5.24 7.15 15.35
N LEU A 124 4.28 6.51 14.68
CA LEU A 124 2.85 6.79 14.81
C LEU A 124 2.05 5.49 14.98
N ASN A 125 0.93 5.60 15.69
CA ASN A 125 -0.06 4.53 15.76
C ASN A 125 -0.90 4.52 14.48
N ASN A 126 -1.42 3.35 14.11
CA ASN A 126 -2.24 3.16 12.89
C ASN A 126 -3.37 4.20 12.74
N LYS A 127 -4.05 4.56 13.85
CA LYS A 127 -5.17 5.52 13.84
C LYS A 127 -4.77 6.93 13.42
N ASP A 128 -3.55 7.35 13.71
CA ASP A 128 -3.06 8.71 13.46
C ASP A 128 -2.53 8.86 12.02
N TYR A 129 -2.17 7.75 11.37
CA TYR A 129 -1.71 7.73 9.98
C TYR A 129 -2.84 7.87 8.96
N PHE A 130 -3.98 7.22 9.20
CA PHE A 130 -5.11 7.20 8.25
C PHE A 130 -6.06 8.40 8.37
N THR A 131 -5.58 9.55 8.85
CA THR A 131 -6.39 10.77 9.00
C THR A 131 -6.69 11.43 7.65
N GLU A 132 -7.84 12.10 7.53
CA GLU A 132 -8.23 12.83 6.32
C GLU A 132 -7.23 13.94 5.94
N GLY A 133 -6.54 14.53 6.93
CA GLY A 133 -5.52 15.56 6.70
C GLY A 133 -4.31 15.03 5.93
N ARG A 134 -3.78 13.86 6.28
CA ARG A 134 -2.61 13.27 5.60
C ARG A 134 -2.93 12.66 4.24
N GLN A 135 -4.18 12.23 4.05
CA GLN A 135 -4.65 11.85 2.72
C GLN A 135 -4.65 13.02 1.74
N LYS A 136 -4.79 14.27 2.23
CA LYS A 136 -4.65 15.49 1.40
C LYS A 136 -3.19 15.83 1.11
N GLU A 137 -2.27 15.64 2.06
CA GLU A 137 -0.81 15.87 1.88
C GLU A 137 -0.15 14.92 0.87
N THR A 138 -0.78 13.78 0.58
CA THR A 138 -0.30 12.80 -0.41
C THR A 138 -0.97 12.94 -1.77
N THR A 139 -1.58 14.11 -2.02
CA THR A 139 -2.12 14.51 -3.32
C THR A 139 -1.32 15.69 -3.85
N LEU A 140 -0.84 15.52 -5.09
CA LEU A 140 0.13 16.35 -5.85
C LEU A 140 1.60 15.95 -5.59
#